data_AF-A0A7C1DD54-F1
#
_entry.id   AF-A0A7C1DD54-F1
#
_cell.length_a   1.000
_cell.length_b   1.000
_cell.length_c   1.000
_cell.angle_alpha   90.00
_cell.angle_beta   90.00
_cell.angle_gamma   90.00
#
_symmetry.space_group_name_H-M   'P 1'
#
loop_
_entity.id
_entity.type
_entity.pdbx_description
1 polymer ?
#
loop_
_entity_poly.entity_id
_entity_poly.type
_entity_poly.pdbx_seq_one_letter_code
_entity_poly.pdbx_strand_id
1 'polypeptide(L)'
;MQGKTFFIDLTKCTACRGCQVACKQWKKLPAEETRNWGSHQNPKDLSYNTLKLVRFTEVVEDGKLKNWLFFPEQCRHCVNPPCKMVADNYDPRAILQDPLTGAVI
;
A
#
# COMPACT_ATOMS: atom_id res chain seq x y z
N MET A 1 -0.13 7.24 23.95
CA MET A 1 0.97 6.92 23.00
C MET A 1 1.12 8.06 22.01
N GLN A 2 2.32 8.58 21.82
CA GLN A 2 2.62 9.70 20.91
C GLN A 2 3.32 9.13 19.67
N GLY A 3 2.56 8.41 18.82
CA GLY A 3 3.07 7.77 17.60
C GLY A 3 2.96 8.65 16.35
N LYS A 4 3.40 8.14 15.20
CA LYS A 4 3.19 8.77 13.88
C LYS A 4 1.95 8.17 13.20
N THR A 5 1.32 8.94 12.33
CA THR A 5 0.16 8.49 11.54
C THR A 5 0.17 9.12 10.15
N PHE A 6 -0.56 8.50 9.22
CA PHE A 6 -0.79 9.02 7.89
C PHE A 6 -2.29 9.30 7.70
N PHE A 7 -2.61 10.47 7.17
CA PHE A 7 -3.92 10.77 6.61
C PHE A 7 -3.80 10.79 5.09
N ILE A 8 -4.50 9.87 4.41
CA ILE A 8 -4.50 9.75 2.95
C ILE A 8 -5.88 10.16 2.45
N ASP A 9 -6.00 11.41 2.00
CA ASP A 9 -7.22 11.93 1.39
C ASP A 9 -7.37 11.40 -0.06
N LEU A 10 -8.21 10.38 -0.22
CA LEU A 10 -8.44 9.74 -1.52
C LEU A 10 -9.16 10.65 -2.52
N THR A 11 -9.90 11.66 -2.04
CA THR A 11 -10.65 12.59 -2.91
C THR A 11 -9.74 13.49 -3.74
N LYS A 12 -8.48 13.63 -3.33
CA LYS A 12 -7.45 14.43 -4.02
C LYS A 12 -6.46 13.59 -4.82
N CYS A 13 -6.60 12.26 -4.82
CA CYS A 13 -5.71 11.40 -5.56
C CYS A 13 -5.95 11.55 -7.07
N THR A 14 -4.89 11.78 -7.84
CA THR A 14 -4.94 11.89 -9.31
C THR A 14 -4.36 10.66 -10.00
N ALA A 15 -4.12 9.58 -9.26
CA ALA A 15 -3.52 8.35 -9.76
C ALA A 15 -2.16 8.53 -10.50
N CYS A 16 -1.41 9.60 -10.21
CA CYS A 16 -0.13 9.89 -10.89
C CYS A 16 0.96 8.83 -10.64
N ARG A 17 0.76 7.93 -9.67
CA ARG A 17 1.69 6.87 -9.24
C ARG A 17 3.06 7.35 -8.73
N GLY A 18 3.22 8.65 -8.49
CA GLY A 18 4.44 9.21 -7.90
C GLY A 18 4.81 8.54 -6.56
N CYS A 19 3.81 8.27 -5.70
CA CYS A 19 4.04 7.59 -4.42
C CYS A 19 4.51 6.12 -4.57
N GLN A 20 4.03 5.40 -5.59
CA GLN A 20 4.46 4.04 -5.89
C GLN A 20 5.91 4.00 -6.39
N VAL A 21 6.28 4.93 -7.28
CA VAL A 21 7.66 5.06 -7.78
C VAL A 21 8.61 5.52 -6.67
N ALA A 22 8.23 6.55 -5.89
CA ALA A 22 9.06 7.08 -4.81
C ALA A 22 9.37 6.03 -3.73
N CYS A 23 8.40 5.15 -3.41
CA CYS A 23 8.62 4.05 -2.48
C CYS A 23 9.75 3.12 -2.94
N LYS A 24 9.72 2.72 -4.23
CA LYS A 24 10.78 1.90 -4.82
C LYS A 24 12.10 2.64 -4.92
N GLN A 25 12.09 3.90 -5.33
CA GLN A 25 13.29 4.73 -5.46
C GLN A 25 14.02 4.83 -4.11
N TRP A 26 13.29 5.17 -3.04
CA TRP A 26 13.88 5.34 -1.72
C TRP A 26 14.50 4.05 -1.17
N LYS A 27 13.80 2.92 -1.37
CA LYS A 27 14.25 1.59 -0.89
C LYS A 27 15.13 0.84 -1.90
N LYS A 28 15.41 1.43 -3.06
CA LYS A 28 16.13 0.79 -4.18
C LYS A 28 15.54 -0.57 -4.59
N LEU A 29 14.21 -0.69 -4.55
CA LEU A 29 13.52 -1.92 -4.93
C LEU A 29 13.44 -2.04 -6.46
N PRO A 30 13.63 -3.26 -7.02
CA PRO A 30 13.55 -3.46 -8.46
C PRO A 30 12.12 -3.30 -8.99
N ALA A 31 12.01 -3.07 -10.29
CA ALA A 31 10.75 -3.24 -11.01
C ALA A 31 10.31 -4.71 -11.00
N GLU A 32 9.03 -4.94 -11.28
CA GLU A 32 8.52 -6.29 -11.53
C GLU A 32 8.22 -6.44 -13.01
N GLU A 33 8.37 -7.66 -13.54
CA GLU A 33 7.86 -8.00 -14.85
C GLU A 33 6.33 -7.98 -14.81
N THR A 34 5.73 -7.13 -15.64
CA THR A 34 4.29 -6.95 -15.68
C THR A 34 3.81 -6.86 -17.12
N ARG A 35 2.53 -7.11 -17.33
CA ARG A 35 1.85 -6.92 -18.61
C ARG A 35 0.54 -6.17 -18.39
N ASN A 36 0.08 -5.46 -19.41
CA ASN A 36 -1.27 -4.92 -19.37
C ASN A 36 -2.29 -6.08 -19.38
N TRP A 37 -3.28 -6.02 -18.50
CA TRP A 37 -4.31 -7.05 -18.33
C TRP A 37 -5.73 -6.48 -18.45
N GLY A 38 -5.88 -5.34 -19.13
CA GLY A 38 -7.16 -4.61 -19.24
C GLY A 38 -7.33 -3.54 -18.16
N SER A 39 -6.24 -3.10 -17.51
CA SER A 39 -6.26 -2.04 -16.51
C SER A 39 -4.98 -1.20 -16.57
N HIS A 40 -5.10 0.09 -16.24
CA HIS A 40 -3.95 0.98 -16.02
C HIS A 40 -3.16 0.61 -14.76
N GLN A 41 -3.76 -0.15 -13.83
CA GLN A 41 -3.09 -0.64 -12.63
C GLN A 41 -1.99 -1.64 -13.00
N ASN A 42 -0.76 -1.31 -12.61
CA ASN A 42 0.38 -2.22 -12.60
C ASN A 42 1.40 -1.82 -11.52
N PRO A 43 2.00 -2.77 -10.78
CA PRO A 43 1.74 -4.22 -10.79
C PRO A 43 0.31 -4.62 -10.39
N LYS A 44 -0.06 -5.89 -10.60
CA LYS A 44 -1.43 -6.37 -10.33
C LYS A 44 -1.73 -6.40 -8.84
N ASP A 45 -0.73 -6.64 -8.01
CA ASP A 45 -0.86 -6.70 -6.55
C ASP A 45 0.41 -6.20 -5.84
N LEU A 46 0.34 -6.09 -4.52
CA LEU A 46 1.52 -5.96 -3.67
C LEU A 46 2.40 -7.21 -3.80
N SER A 47 3.69 -7.04 -3.55
CA SER A 47 4.65 -8.14 -3.57
C SER A 47 5.80 -7.82 -2.62
N TYR A 48 6.75 -8.74 -2.50
CA TYR A 48 8.02 -8.48 -1.81
C TYR A 48 8.74 -7.23 -2.34
N ASN A 49 8.64 -6.94 -3.65
CA ASN A 49 9.30 -5.81 -4.30
C ASN A 49 8.37 -4.58 -4.48
N THR A 50 7.07 -4.69 -4.19
CA THR A 50 6.09 -3.60 -4.33
C THR A 50 5.30 -3.44 -3.05
N LEU A 51 5.74 -2.48 -2.22
CA LEU A 51 5.17 -2.19 -0.89
C LEU A 51 4.07 -1.11 -0.92
N LYS A 52 3.95 -0.41 -2.04
CA LYS A 52 3.00 0.69 -2.29
C LYS A 52 2.43 0.49 -3.69
N LEU A 53 1.12 0.40 -3.82
CA LEU A 53 0.44 0.19 -5.10
C LEU A 53 -0.74 1.14 -5.24
N VAL A 54 -0.86 1.84 -6.36
CA VAL A 54 -2.08 2.58 -6.69
C VAL A 54 -3.05 1.64 -7.40
N ARG A 55 -4.14 1.29 -6.71
CA ARG A 55 -5.24 0.51 -7.28
C ARG A 55 -6.22 1.41 -8.02
N PHE A 56 -6.77 0.89 -9.11
CA PHE A 56 -7.73 1.57 -9.96
C PHE A 56 -9.05 0.79 -9.96
N THR A 57 -10.17 1.48 -9.75
CA THR A 57 -11.51 0.87 -9.83
C THR A 57 -12.46 1.82 -10.55
N GLU A 58 -13.01 1.37 -11.67
CA GLU A 58 -14.05 2.09 -12.40
C GLU A 58 -15.41 1.65 -11.90
N VAL A 59 -16.27 2.62 -11.56
CA VAL A 59 -17.67 2.38 -11.20
C VAL A 59 -18.53 2.88 -12.34
N VAL A 60 -19.20 1.95 -13.01
CA VAL A 60 -20.08 2.20 -14.15
C VAL A 60 -21.53 2.05 -13.70
N GLU A 61 -22.35 3.06 -13.95
CA GLU A 61 -23.80 3.02 -13.72
C GLU A 61 -24.51 3.55 -14.97
N ASP A 62 -25.61 2.90 -15.36
CA ASP A 62 -26.38 3.23 -16.57
C ASP A 62 -25.52 3.29 -17.85
N GLY A 63 -24.52 2.42 -17.94
CA GLY A 63 -23.59 2.37 -19.07
C GLY A 63 -22.62 3.54 -19.17
N LYS A 64 -22.52 4.40 -18.14
CA LYS A 64 -21.60 5.54 -18.08
C LYS A 64 -20.62 5.39 -16.93
N LEU A 65 -19.37 5.78 -17.14
CA LEU A 65 -18.39 5.90 -16.07
C LEU A 65 -18.84 7.01 -15.11
N LYS A 66 -19.16 6.64 -13.88
CA LYS A 66 -19.57 7.59 -12.82
C LYS A 66 -18.40 8.03 -11.98
N ASN A 67 -17.60 7.06 -11.53
CA ASN A 67 -16.46 7.31 -10.67
C ASN A 67 -15.26 6.51 -11.14
N TRP A 68 -14.09 7.13 -11.03
CA TRP A 68 -12.82 6.44 -11.13
C TRP A 68 -12.09 6.55 -9.80
N LEU A 69 -12.10 5.47 -9.04
CA LEU A 69 -11.62 5.42 -7.68
C LEU A 69 -10.16 4.98 -7.66
N PHE A 70 -9.34 5.73 -6.91
CA PHE A 70 -7.91 5.47 -6.76
C PHE A 70 -7.56 5.16 -5.31
N PHE A 71 -6.81 4.08 -5.09
CA PHE A 71 -6.42 3.67 -3.75
C PHE A 71 -4.92 3.37 -3.66
N PRO A 72 -4.10 4.28 -3.10
CA PRO A 72 -2.66 4.08 -2.93
C PRO A 72 -2.38 3.21 -1.70
N GLU A 73 -2.57 1.91 -1.85
CA GLU A 73 -2.43 0.90 -0.81
C GLU A 73 -1.00 0.79 -0.25
N GLN A 74 -0.89 0.59 1.08
CA GLN A 74 0.33 0.29 1.83
C GLN A 74 0.00 -0.42 3.16
N CYS A 75 0.98 -0.93 3.90
CA CYS A 75 0.76 -1.36 5.30
C CYS A 75 0.05 -0.27 6.13
N ARG A 76 -0.88 -0.67 6.99
CA ARG A 76 -1.63 0.23 7.88
C ARG A 76 -0.91 0.54 9.19
N HIS A 77 0.17 -0.19 9.48
CA HIS A 77 0.90 -0.13 10.76
C HIS A 77 -0.06 -0.07 11.95
N CYS A 78 -0.89 -1.12 12.07
CA CYS A 78 -1.97 -1.18 13.05
C CYS A 78 -1.47 -0.93 14.47
N VAL A 79 -2.26 -0.21 15.27
CA VAL A 79 -1.96 0.03 16.70
C VAL A 79 -1.77 -1.29 17.44
N ASN A 80 -2.65 -2.26 17.17
CA ASN A 80 -2.54 -3.64 17.63
C ASN A 80 -2.33 -4.55 16.39
N PRO A 81 -1.08 -4.88 16.01
CA PRO A 81 -0.77 -5.56 14.75
C PRO A 81 -0.94 -7.08 14.82
N PRO A 82 -2.00 -7.67 14.20
CA PRO A 82 -2.21 -9.12 14.24
C PRO A 82 -1.12 -9.90 13.52
N CYS A 83 -0.47 -9.33 12.51
CA CYS A 83 0.68 -9.96 11.86
C CYS A 83 1.81 -10.25 12.87
N LYS A 84 2.11 -9.31 13.77
CA LYS A 84 3.07 -9.52 14.86
C LYS A 84 2.57 -10.56 15.85
N MET A 85 1.31 -10.46 16.29
CA MET A 85 0.73 -11.42 17.24
C MET A 85 0.83 -12.87 16.76
N VAL A 86 0.64 -13.10 15.46
CA VAL A 86 0.84 -14.44 14.86
C VAL A 86 2.32 -14.80 14.78
N ALA A 87 3.18 -13.89 14.32
CA ALA A 87 4.62 -14.14 14.20
C ALA A 87 5.32 -14.43 15.54
N ASP A 88 4.86 -13.78 16.62
CA ASP A 88 5.40 -13.95 17.98
C ASP A 88 5.22 -15.38 18.51
N ASN A 89 4.26 -16.15 17.99
CA ASN A 89 4.10 -17.57 18.32
C ASN A 89 5.22 -18.45 17.72
N TYR A 90 6.02 -17.93 16.78
CA TYR A 90 7.08 -18.65 16.09
C TYR A 90 8.47 -18.05 16.37
N ASP A 91 8.66 -16.75 16.15
CA ASP A 91 9.87 -16.00 16.55
C ASP A 91 9.48 -14.55 16.92
N PRO A 92 9.61 -14.14 18.19
CA PRO A 92 9.22 -12.80 18.64
C PRO A 92 10.06 -11.66 18.07
N ARG A 93 11.14 -11.97 17.35
CA ARG A 93 12.02 -10.99 16.68
C ARG A 93 11.71 -10.84 15.19
N ALA A 94 10.78 -11.64 14.65
CA ALA A 94 10.46 -11.61 13.22
C ALA A 94 9.72 -10.33 12.79
N ILE A 95 8.84 -9.81 13.64
CA ILE A 95 8.11 -8.54 13.42
C ILE A 95 8.23 -7.69 14.68
N LEU A 96 8.69 -6.46 14.51
CA LEU A 96 8.90 -5.49 15.58
C LEU A 96 7.89 -4.35 15.45
N GLN A 97 7.47 -3.79 16.59
CA GLN A 97 6.70 -2.56 16.63
C GLN A 97 7.53 -1.49 17.33
N ASP A 98 7.95 -0.48 16.59
CA ASP A 98 8.78 0.60 17.11
C ASP A 98 7.98 1.47 18.10
N PRO A 99 8.46 1.66 19.35
CA PRO A 99 7.69 2.32 20.40
C PRO A 99 7.58 3.84 20.23
N LEU A 100 8.48 4.46 19.46
CA LEU A 100 8.52 5.92 19.27
C LEU A 100 7.62 6.36 18.11
N THR A 101 7.60 5.58 17.03
CA THR A 101 6.88 5.90 15.80
C THR A 101 5.59 5.12 15.65
N GLY A 102 5.48 3.94 16.27
CA GLY A 102 4.40 2.98 16.04
C GLY A 102 4.58 2.14 14.77
N ALA A 103 5.73 2.23 14.09
CA ALA A 103 5.99 1.47 12.87
C ALA A 103 6.05 -0.04 13.16
N VAL A 104 5.30 -0.82 12.39
CA VAL A 104 5.32 -2.28 12.39
C VAL A 104 6.19 -2.76 11.24
N ILE A 105 7.33 -3.38 11.54
CA ILE A 105 8.40 -3.71 10.58
C ILE A 105 8.94 -5.12 10.77
#